data_AF-A0A352RWX5-F1
#
_entry.id   AF-A0A352RWX5-F1
#
_cell.length_a   1.000
_cell.length_b   1.000
_cell.length_c   1.000
_cell.angle_alpha   90.00
_cell.angle_beta   90.00
_cell.angle_gamma   90.00
#
_symmetry.space_group_name_H-M   'P 1'
#
loop_
_entity.id
_entity.type
_entity.pdbx_description
1 polymer ?
#
loop_
_entity_poly.entity_id
_entity_poly.type
_entity_poly.pdbx_seq_one_letter_code
_entity_poly.pdbx_strand_id
1 'polypeptide(L)'
;MDDMDEIDDLSDLPMPRFIWGFAVIANKGGDVMHDEFEYLTHTRSPRFTCRVVELEDMPADSEDSGIDGRIVHHDDPDRMFYITDIGMALVNFQLFDKLPDKGKLKNVCDEAIANWMLRREFLDDEEDEA
;
A
#
# COMPACT_ATOMS: atom_id res chain seq x y z
N MET A 1 18.29 -12.17 31.20
CA MET A 1 18.25 -11.07 30.21
C MET A 1 17.62 -9.92 30.96
N ASP A 2 18.34 -8.81 31.05
CA ASP A 2 17.79 -7.58 31.62
C ASP A 2 16.83 -6.99 30.59
N ASP A 3 15.73 -6.34 31.01
CA ASP A 3 14.73 -5.74 30.11
C ASP A 3 15.34 -4.76 29.08
N MET A 4 16.55 -4.26 29.35
CA MET A 4 17.33 -3.39 28.48
C MET A 4 17.96 -4.14 27.29
N ASP A 5 18.38 -5.40 27.46
CA ASP A 5 18.93 -6.24 26.39
C ASP A 5 17.83 -6.59 25.36
N GLU A 6 16.58 -6.79 25.81
CA GLU A 6 15.44 -7.08 24.93
C GLU A 6 15.01 -5.88 24.08
N ILE A 7 15.12 -4.67 24.61
CA ILE A 7 14.80 -3.43 23.87
C ILE A 7 15.84 -3.16 22.77
N ASP A 8 17.12 -3.42 23.06
CA ASP A 8 18.19 -3.26 22.08
C ASP A 8 18.03 -4.29 20.94
N ASP A 9 17.69 -5.54 21.26
CA ASP A 9 17.39 -6.59 20.26
C ASP A 9 16.17 -6.26 19.37
N LEU A 10 15.16 -5.59 19.91
CA LEU A 10 13.99 -5.13 19.13
C LEU A 10 14.34 -3.98 18.18
N SER A 11 15.34 -3.17 18.50
CA SER A 11 15.76 -2.01 17.69
C SER A 11 16.50 -2.40 16.40
N ASP A 12 17.08 -3.60 16.38
CA ASP A 12 17.81 -4.15 15.24
C ASP A 12 16.90 -4.85 14.21
N LEU A 13 15.60 -4.98 14.51
CA LEU A 13 14.66 -5.59 13.57
C LEU A 13 14.53 -4.75 12.30
N PRO A 14 14.67 -5.36 11.11
CA PRO A 14 14.59 -4.60 9.87
C PRO A 14 13.18 -4.06 9.65
N MET A 15 13.09 -2.75 9.40
CA MET A 15 11.81 -2.13 9.07
C MET A 15 11.16 -2.82 7.85
N PRO A 16 9.91 -3.30 7.96
CA PRO A 16 9.18 -3.91 6.86
C PRO A 16 9.08 -2.95 5.67
N ARG A 17 9.18 -3.50 4.47
CA ARG A 17 9.18 -2.69 3.24
C ARG A 17 7.83 -2.04 2.97
N PHE A 18 6.75 -2.81 3.15
CA PHE A 18 5.37 -2.36 2.99
C PHE A 18 4.68 -2.44 4.34
N ILE A 19 4.09 -1.32 4.77
CA ILE A 19 3.28 -1.25 5.99
C ILE A 19 1.89 -0.82 5.57
N TRP A 20 0.92 -1.67 5.88
CA TRP A 20 -0.49 -1.51 5.56
C TRP A 20 -1.25 -1.05 6.80
N GLY A 21 -2.21 -0.14 6.62
CA GLY A 21 -2.97 0.37 7.75
C GLY A 21 -4.31 0.97 7.36
N PHE A 22 -5.23 0.96 8.31
CA PHE A 22 -6.54 1.57 8.20
C PHE A 22 -6.61 2.77 9.14
N ALA A 23 -7.23 3.84 8.69
CA ALA A 23 -7.63 4.91 9.60
C ALA A 23 -8.96 4.56 10.24
N VAL A 24 -9.21 5.10 11.43
CA VAL A 24 -10.51 5.02 12.11
C VAL A 24 -11.06 6.42 12.36
N ILE A 25 -12.37 6.56 12.18
CA ILE A 25 -13.09 7.81 12.36
C ILE A 25 -14.10 7.59 13.48
N ALA A 26 -14.00 8.40 14.54
CA ALA A 26 -15.02 8.46 15.57
C ALA A 26 -16.12 9.43 15.13
N ASN A 27 -17.35 8.94 15.01
CA ASN A 27 -18.49 9.82 14.76
C ASN A 27 -18.84 10.61 16.04
N LYS A 28 -19.70 11.64 15.92
CA LYS A 28 -20.12 12.45 17.09
C LYS A 28 -20.85 11.66 18.18
N GLY A 29 -21.33 10.46 17.86
CA GLY A 29 -21.98 9.53 18.79
C GLY A 29 -21.00 8.65 19.56
N GLY A 30 -19.71 8.67 19.22
CA GLY A 30 -18.68 7.83 19.81
C GLY A 30 -18.48 6.48 19.11
N ASP A 31 -19.21 6.20 18.02
CA ASP A 31 -18.98 4.99 17.25
C ASP A 31 -17.70 5.15 16.43
N VAL A 32 -16.84 4.13 16.50
CA VAL A 32 -15.60 4.06 15.74
C VAL A 32 -15.87 3.25 14.48
N MET A 33 -15.64 3.87 13.32
CA MET A 33 -15.75 3.21 12.02
C MET A 33 -14.39 3.24 11.32
N HIS A 34 -14.10 2.26 10.49
CA HIS A 34 -12.94 2.31 9.61
C HIS A 34 -13.17 3.34 8.51
N ASP A 35 -12.10 4.03 8.13
CA ASP A 35 -12.06 4.81 6.89
C ASP A 35 -12.24 3.87 5.70
N GLU A 36 -12.83 4.38 4.63
CA GLU A 36 -13.15 3.59 3.42
C GLU A 36 -11.88 3.16 2.67
N PHE A 37 -10.73 3.75 3.02
CA PHE A 37 -9.46 3.53 2.36
C PHE A 37 -8.48 2.76 3.23
N GLU A 38 -7.69 1.91 2.57
CA GLU A 38 -6.45 1.39 3.11
C GLU A 38 -5.27 2.27 2.70
N TYR A 39 -4.28 2.36 3.58
CA TYR A 39 -3.11 3.19 3.44
C TYR A 39 -1.86 2.32 3.36
N LEU A 40 -0.95 2.69 2.46
CA LEU A 40 0.37 2.09 2.33
C LEU A 40 1.45 3.07 2.77
N THR A 41 2.39 2.61 3.57
CA THR A 41 3.70 3.26 3.78
C THR A 41 4.80 2.38 3.20
N HIS A 42 5.53 2.89 2.21
CA HIS A 42 6.74 2.25 1.68
C HIS A 42 8.00 2.84 2.34
N THR A 43 8.77 2.00 3.02
CA THR A 43 9.85 2.45 3.94
C THR A 43 11.25 2.45 3.32
N ARG A 44 11.39 1.90 2.10
CA ARG A 44 12.64 1.89 1.34
C ARG A 44 12.63 2.94 0.24
N SER A 45 13.79 3.30 -0.32
CA SER A 45 13.83 4.32 -1.37
C SER A 45 13.19 3.83 -2.68
N PRO A 46 12.19 4.54 -3.25
CA PRO A 46 11.61 5.81 -2.82
C PRO A 46 10.61 5.66 -1.67
N ARG A 47 10.78 6.45 -0.62
CA ARG A 47 9.89 6.44 0.55
C ARG A 47 8.66 7.29 0.30
N PHE A 48 7.48 6.72 0.53
CA PHE A 48 6.21 7.42 0.36
C PHE A 48 5.09 6.82 1.21
N THR A 49 4.01 7.58 1.35
CA THR A 49 2.69 7.04 1.68
C THR A 49 1.71 7.26 0.54
N CYS A 50 0.71 6.39 0.41
CA CYS A 50 -0.40 6.54 -0.53
C CYS A 50 -1.65 5.83 0.00
N ARG A 51 -2.78 6.01 -0.69
CA ARG A 51 -4.02 5.25 -0.49
C ARG A 51 -4.15 4.19 -1.57
N VAL A 52 -4.78 3.08 -1.23
CA VAL A 52 -5.16 2.01 -2.17
C VAL A 52 -6.64 2.06 -2.42
N VAL A 53 -7.02 1.95 -3.69
CA VAL A 53 -8.40 2.08 -4.15
C VAL A 53 -8.67 1.01 -5.19
N GLU A 54 -9.81 0.33 -5.07
CA GLU A 54 -10.40 -0.51 -6.12
C GLU A 54 -11.21 0.36 -7.07
N LEU A 55 -10.98 0.22 -8.38
CA LEU A 55 -11.69 0.96 -9.41
C LEU A 55 -12.90 0.15 -9.88
N GLU A 56 -14.10 0.69 -9.70
CA GLU A 56 -15.38 0.01 -9.99
C GLU A 56 -15.61 -0.33 -11.48
N ASP A 57 -14.89 0.33 -12.41
CA ASP A 57 -15.20 0.31 -13.86
C ASP A 57 -14.10 -0.29 -14.76
N MET A 58 -13.17 -1.08 -14.22
CA MET A 58 -12.10 -1.67 -15.05
C MET A 58 -12.50 -3.07 -15.55
N PRO A 59 -12.43 -3.35 -16.87
CA PRO A 59 -12.70 -4.67 -17.40
C PRO A 59 -11.68 -5.66 -16.83
N ALA A 60 -12.16 -6.65 -16.08
CA ALA A 60 -11.37 -7.74 -15.53
C ALA A 60 -10.95 -8.71 -16.65
N ASP A 61 -10.08 -8.25 -17.53
CA ASP A 61 -9.48 -9.05 -18.61
C ASP A 61 -7.95 -8.96 -18.52
N SER A 62 -7.36 -9.53 -17.48
CA SER A 62 -6.00 -10.02 -17.58
C SER A 62 -5.90 -11.45 -17.07
N GLU A 63 -5.85 -12.39 -18.02
CA GLU A 63 -5.47 -13.79 -17.78
C GLU A 63 -3.95 -13.95 -17.49
N ASP A 64 -3.20 -12.83 -17.46
CA ASP A 64 -1.75 -12.84 -17.26
C ASP A 64 -1.42 -12.63 -15.78
N SER A 65 -0.63 -13.56 -15.23
CA SER A 65 -0.36 -13.72 -13.79
C SER A 65 0.50 -12.62 -13.13
N GLY A 66 0.66 -11.45 -13.75
CA GLY A 66 1.53 -10.38 -13.28
C GLY A 66 0.85 -9.01 -13.28
N ILE A 67 1.10 -8.22 -12.22
CA ILE A 67 0.65 -6.82 -12.15
C ILE A 67 1.41 -5.97 -13.16
N ASP A 68 0.69 -5.33 -14.08
CA ASP A 68 1.28 -4.30 -14.95
C ASP A 68 0.57 -2.95 -14.77
N GLY A 69 1.14 -2.12 -13.90
CA GLY A 69 0.63 -0.77 -13.68
C GLY A 69 1.39 0.33 -14.40
N ARG A 70 0.80 1.53 -14.35
CA ARG A 70 1.35 2.74 -14.97
C ARG A 70 1.28 3.92 -14.02
N ILE A 71 2.35 4.71 -13.98
CA ILE A 71 2.36 6.02 -13.32
C ILE A 71 1.81 7.08 -14.28
N VAL A 72 0.84 7.84 -13.81
CA VAL A 72 0.23 8.98 -14.49
C VAL A 72 0.58 10.26 -13.72
N HIS A 73 0.79 11.37 -14.45
CA HIS A 73 1.22 12.66 -13.89
C HIS A 73 2.48 12.58 -13.00
N HIS A 74 3.50 11.83 -13.45
CA HIS A 74 4.75 11.64 -12.70
C HIS A 74 5.48 12.95 -12.35
N ASP A 75 5.31 13.98 -13.18
CA ASP A 75 5.88 15.31 -13.01
C ASP A 75 5.12 16.23 -12.04
N ASP A 76 3.94 15.83 -11.58
CA ASP A 76 3.10 16.58 -10.65
C ASP A 76 2.67 15.68 -9.47
N PRO A 77 3.44 15.67 -8.36
CA PRO A 77 3.18 14.80 -7.21
C PRO A 77 1.77 14.92 -6.63
N ASP A 78 1.16 16.10 -6.67
CA ASP A 78 -0.19 16.34 -6.14
C ASP A 78 -1.28 15.68 -7.00
N ARG A 79 -0.97 15.36 -8.26
CA ARG A 79 -1.87 14.70 -9.21
C ARG A 79 -1.40 13.31 -9.61
N MET A 80 -0.28 12.85 -9.04
CA MET A 80 0.31 11.57 -9.39
C MET A 80 -0.55 10.43 -8.88
N PHE A 81 -0.80 9.47 -9.76
CA PHE A 81 -1.44 8.21 -9.40
C PHE A 81 -0.84 7.06 -10.18
N TYR A 82 -0.93 5.88 -9.59
CA TYR A 82 -0.59 4.61 -10.21
C TYR A 82 -1.89 3.83 -10.43
N ILE A 83 -2.05 3.21 -11.60
CA ILE A 83 -3.20 2.37 -11.93
C ILE A 83 -2.70 1.07 -12.54
N THR A 84 -3.31 -0.05 -12.16
CA THR A 84 -3.05 -1.38 -12.72
C THR A 84 -4.08 -1.77 -13.77
N ASP A 85 -3.73 -2.78 -14.55
CA ASP A 85 -4.61 -3.52 -15.44
C ASP A 85 -5.75 -4.25 -14.71
N ILE A 86 -5.51 -4.71 -13.47
CA ILE A 86 -6.52 -5.39 -12.64
C ILE A 86 -7.49 -4.47 -11.88
N GLY A 87 -7.52 -3.17 -12.21
CA GLY A 87 -8.44 -2.23 -11.58
C GLY A 87 -8.05 -1.75 -10.18
N MET A 88 -6.77 -1.84 -9.81
CA MET A 88 -6.26 -1.23 -8.57
C MET A 88 -5.61 0.12 -8.85
N ALA A 89 -5.68 1.03 -7.88
CA ALA A 89 -4.97 2.30 -7.94
C ALA A 89 -4.25 2.63 -6.64
N LEU A 90 -3.08 3.27 -6.76
CA LEU A 90 -2.44 3.98 -5.67
C LEU A 90 -2.55 5.48 -5.92
N VAL A 91 -3.09 6.22 -4.96
CA VAL A 91 -3.40 7.65 -5.09
C VAL A 91 -2.89 8.45 -3.89
N ASN A 92 -2.87 9.78 -4.03
CA ASN A 92 -2.45 10.70 -2.96
C ASN A 92 -1.03 10.41 -2.44
N PHE A 93 -0.06 10.32 -3.34
CA PHE A 93 1.33 10.08 -2.97
C PHE A 93 1.89 11.24 -2.14
N GLN A 94 2.35 10.94 -0.94
CA GLN A 94 3.21 11.81 -0.15
C GLN A 94 4.64 11.26 -0.20
N LEU A 95 5.51 11.91 -0.98
CA LEU A 95 6.91 11.52 -1.09
C LEU A 95 7.72 12.09 0.08
N PHE A 96 8.60 11.26 0.66
CA PHE A 96 9.58 11.68 1.67
C PHE A 96 11.00 11.85 1.11
N ASP A 97 11.20 11.37 -0.12
CA ASP A 97 12.43 11.53 -0.90
C ASP A 97 12.20 12.51 -2.06
N LYS A 98 13.27 12.82 -2.80
CA LYS A 98 13.14 13.45 -4.12
C LYS A 98 12.32 12.55 -5.05
N LEU A 99 11.62 13.17 -6.00
CA LEU A 99 10.86 12.46 -7.02
C LEU A 99 11.73 11.37 -7.69
N PRO A 100 11.39 10.08 -7.55
CA PRO A 100 12.15 9.00 -8.17
C PRO A 100 11.98 8.97 -9.68
N ASP A 101 12.84 8.21 -10.36
CA ASP A 101 12.59 7.79 -11.74
C ASP A 101 11.24 7.09 -11.87
N LYS A 102 10.54 7.34 -13.00
CA LYS A 102 9.20 6.82 -13.25
C LYS A 102 9.16 5.29 -13.24
N GLY A 103 10.14 4.64 -13.85
CA GLY A 103 10.23 3.18 -13.90
C GLY A 103 10.51 2.60 -12.52
N LYS A 104 11.40 3.24 -11.75
CA LYS A 104 11.65 2.84 -10.36
C LYS A 104 10.38 2.92 -9.50
N LEU A 105 9.60 3.98 -9.62
CA LEU A 105 8.35 4.13 -8.87
C LEU A 105 7.30 3.10 -9.31
N LYS A 106 7.13 2.89 -10.62
CA LYS A 106 6.23 1.86 -11.17
C LYS A 106 6.52 0.48 -10.57
N ASN A 107 7.77 0.02 -10.63
CA ASN A 107 8.13 -1.31 -10.15
C ASN A 107 7.81 -1.49 -8.66
N VAL A 108 8.06 -0.46 -7.85
CA VAL A 108 7.72 -0.50 -6.42
C VAL A 108 6.20 -0.57 -6.20
N CYS A 109 5.42 0.11 -7.04
CA CYS A 109 3.95 0.06 -6.98
C CYS A 109 3.41 -1.31 -7.44
N ASP A 110 3.96 -1.89 -8.50
CA ASP A 110 3.60 -3.25 -8.96
C ASP A 110 3.84 -4.27 -7.84
N GLU A 111 5.01 -4.21 -7.20
CA GLU A 111 5.35 -5.09 -6.07
C GLU A 111 4.45 -4.85 -4.85
N ALA A 112 4.03 -3.60 -4.61
CA ALA A 112 3.12 -3.28 -3.51
C ALA A 112 1.72 -3.86 -3.76
N ILE A 113 1.18 -3.76 -4.97
CA ILE A 113 -0.13 -4.35 -5.30
C ILE A 113 -0.06 -5.89 -5.25
N ALA A 114 1.01 -6.50 -5.76
CA ALA A 114 1.20 -7.94 -5.62
C ALA A 114 1.22 -8.38 -4.15
N ASN A 115 1.90 -7.62 -3.27
CA ASN A 115 1.89 -7.87 -1.83
C ASN A 115 0.51 -7.65 -1.20
N TRP A 116 -0.25 -6.67 -1.69
CA TRP A 116 -1.60 -6.39 -1.22
C TRP A 116 -2.55 -7.54 -1.54
N MET A 117 -2.52 -8.05 -2.77
CA MET A 117 -3.35 -9.18 -3.19
C MET A 117 -3.05 -10.44 -2.38
N LEU A 118 -1.77 -10.75 -2.15
CA LEU A 118 -1.38 -11.89 -1.32
C LEU A 118 -1.90 -11.77 0.11
N ARG A 119 -1.89 -10.56 0.69
CA ARG A 119 -2.44 -10.32 2.03
C ARG A 119 -3.95 -10.52 2.05
N ARG A 120 -4.65 -10.06 1.00
CA ARG A 120 -6.10 -10.23 0.86
C ARG A 120 -6.49 -11.70 0.76
N GLU A 121 -5.82 -12.46 -0.13
CA GLU A 121 -6.01 -13.91 -0.26
C GLU A 121 -5.84 -14.62 1.09
N PHE A 122 -4.77 -14.29 1.83
CA PHE A 122 -4.55 -14.86 3.16
C PHE A 122 -5.66 -14.53 4.17
N LEU A 123 -6.19 -13.30 4.16
CA LEU A 123 -7.25 -12.89 5.09
C LEU A 123 -8.60 -13.51 4.71
N ASP A 124 -8.89 -13.61 3.42
CA ASP A 124 -10.11 -14.24 2.91
C ASP A 124 -10.12 -15.75 3.26
N ASP A 125 -8.97 -16.44 3.15
CA ASP A 125 -8.81 -17.84 3.57
C ASP A 125 -9.05 -18.04 5.08
N GLU A 126 -8.65 -17.08 5.94
CA GLU A 126 -8.88 -17.16 7.39
C GLU A 126 -10.36 -16.96 7.78
N GLU A 127 -11.13 -16.18 7.01
CA GLU A 127 -12.56 -15.98 7.26
C GLU A 127 -13.41 -17.22 6.92
N ASP A 128 -13.01 -18.01 5.91
CA ASP A 128 -13.71 -19.23 5.50
C ASP A 128 -13.48 -20.42 6.45
N GLU A 129 -12.45 -20.37 7.31
CA GLU A 129 -12.15 -21.39 8.33
C GLU A 129 -12.79 -21.13 9.71
N ALA A 130 -13.47 -19.99 9.90
CA ALA A 130 -13.97 -19.50 11.20
C ALA A 130 -15.45 -19.83 11.54
#